data_AF-A0A9D7D0X2-F1
#
_entry.id   AF-A0A9D7D0X2-F1
#
_cell.length_a   1.000
_cell.length_b   1.000
_cell.length_c   1.000
_cell.angle_alpha   90.00
_cell.angle_beta   90.00
_cell.angle_gamma   90.00
#
_symmetry.space_group_name_H-M   'P 1'
#
loop_
_entity.id
_entity.type
_entity.pdbx_description
1 polymer ?
#
loop_
_entity_poly.entity_id
_entity_poly.type
_entity_poly.pdbx_seq_one_letter_code
_entity_poly.pdbx_strand_id
1 'polypeptide(L)'
;MQRHLSVWAVGFLALVGAAAAGCSAGPVDADQSEASESELRSPASKVRALKSAVTKANVAKNNDYGMSFAVKEYPRGTSVKKILEDVTGTNASDIELGWFDLTWGASGVDGVASVLEERAAEELADAEDDESKDAAKAIKGLASAVRKTFLPVSDFSAISSRSHSIAEDGDLESHTIIATKPDGSFLTMSYTNFPF
;
A
#
# COMPACT_ATOMS: atom_id res chain seq x y z
N MET A 1 11.29 -38.06 33.60
CA MET A 1 9.87 -37.75 33.90
C MET A 1 9.75 -37.43 35.38
N GLN A 2 9.70 -36.15 35.74
CA GLN A 2 9.40 -35.72 37.11
C GLN A 2 8.47 -34.51 37.02
N ARG A 3 7.27 -34.69 37.57
CA ARG A 3 6.20 -33.70 37.66
C ARG A 3 6.41 -32.88 38.94
N HIS A 4 6.30 -31.57 38.87
CA HIS A 4 5.96 -30.74 40.02
C HIS A 4 4.77 -29.84 39.67
N LEU A 5 3.68 -30.10 40.38
CA LEU A 5 2.45 -29.31 40.48
C LEU A 5 2.51 -28.52 41.79
N SER A 6 2.18 -27.24 41.76
CA SER A 6 1.74 -26.41 42.90
C SER A 6 1.02 -25.20 42.28
N VAL A 7 -0.31 -24.99 42.29
CA VAL A 7 -1.36 -24.94 43.32
C VAL A 7 -1.44 -23.59 44.07
N TRP A 8 -2.44 -22.79 43.65
CA TRP A 8 -3.39 -21.91 44.40
C TRP A 8 -3.02 -20.51 44.91
N ALA A 9 -3.84 -19.52 44.50
CA ALA A 9 -4.69 -18.60 45.32
C ALA A 9 -5.19 -17.46 44.39
N VAL A 10 -6.47 -17.34 44.00
CA VAL A 10 -7.69 -16.86 44.69
C VAL A 10 -7.58 -15.47 45.32
N GLY A 11 -8.37 -14.53 44.78
CA GLY A 11 -8.96 -13.40 45.52
C GLY A 11 -8.65 -12.01 44.95
N PHE A 12 -9.64 -11.29 44.38
CA PHE A 12 -10.56 -10.48 45.17
C PHE A 12 -11.69 -9.90 44.31
N LEU A 13 -12.84 -9.75 44.95
CA LEU A 13 -14.13 -9.36 44.42
C LEU A 13 -14.30 -7.81 44.46
N ALA A 14 -14.95 -7.29 43.41
CA ALA A 14 -15.88 -6.16 43.34
C ALA A 14 -15.65 -4.87 44.17
N LEU A 15 -15.71 -3.72 43.46
CA LEU A 15 -16.39 -2.54 43.98
C LEU A 15 -17.37 -2.00 42.93
N VAL A 16 -18.65 -2.08 43.27
CA VAL A 16 -19.76 -1.41 42.58
C VAL A 16 -19.80 0.03 43.08
N GLY A 17 -19.78 0.99 42.16
CA GLY A 17 -20.06 2.39 42.44
C GLY A 17 -21.16 2.89 41.52
N ALA A 18 -22.39 2.95 42.03
CA ALA A 18 -23.49 3.68 41.43
C ALA A 18 -23.85 4.87 42.33
N ALA A 19 -23.86 6.07 41.77
CA ALA A 19 -24.61 7.20 42.30
C ALA A 19 -25.03 8.10 41.14
N ALA A 20 -26.30 8.47 41.15
CA ALA A 20 -27.04 9.08 40.07
C ALA A 20 -27.18 10.61 40.22
N ALA A 21 -27.56 11.22 39.09
CA ALA A 21 -28.44 12.38 38.90
C ALA A 21 -27.86 13.80 38.98
N GLY A 22 -28.09 14.55 37.88
CA GLY A 22 -28.01 16.02 37.80
C GLY A 22 -28.05 16.52 36.35
N CYS A 23 -29.25 16.73 35.79
CA CYS A 23 -29.50 17.19 34.41
C CYS A 23 -29.07 18.65 34.15
N SER A 24 -28.56 18.97 32.94
CA SER A 24 -29.20 19.91 31.99
C SER A 24 -28.32 20.29 30.79
N ALA A 25 -29.00 20.49 29.66
CA ALA A 25 -28.64 21.29 28.47
C ALA A 25 -27.77 20.67 27.35
N GLY A 26 -28.45 20.36 26.23
CA GLY A 26 -27.95 20.61 24.87
C GLY A 26 -27.59 19.37 24.04
N PRO A 27 -28.18 19.16 22.84
CA PRO A 27 -27.67 18.20 21.88
C PRO A 27 -26.49 18.84 21.14
N VAL A 28 -25.31 18.24 21.26
CA VAL A 28 -24.20 18.52 20.35
C VAL A 28 -23.89 17.23 19.61
N ASP A 29 -24.25 17.26 18.34
CA ASP A 29 -23.76 16.36 17.30
C ASP A 29 -22.26 16.10 17.50
N ALA A 30 -21.92 14.85 17.73
CA ALA A 30 -20.55 14.37 17.69
C ALA A 30 -20.55 12.92 17.20
N ASP A 31 -21.00 12.74 15.97
CA ASP A 31 -20.62 11.56 15.17
C ASP A 31 -19.93 12.02 13.89
N GLN A 32 -18.80 12.69 14.08
CA GLN A 32 -17.72 12.67 13.10
C GLN A 32 -16.60 11.87 13.75
N SER A 33 -16.53 10.58 13.42
CA SER A 33 -15.34 9.77 13.64
C SER A 33 -14.23 10.29 12.70
N GLU A 34 -13.62 11.41 13.07
CA GLU A 34 -12.31 11.78 12.57
C GLU A 34 -11.33 10.76 13.17
N ALA A 35 -10.98 9.74 12.39
CA ALA A 35 -9.84 8.90 12.69
C ALA A 35 -8.63 9.83 12.88
N SER A 36 -8.23 9.99 14.15
CA SER A 36 -7.22 10.96 14.56
C SER A 36 -5.96 10.82 13.68
N GLU A 37 -5.38 11.94 13.22
CA GLU A 37 -4.13 11.95 12.43
C GLU A 37 -2.97 11.17 13.09
N SER A 38 -3.08 10.91 14.40
CA SER A 38 -2.20 10.03 15.17
C SER A 38 -2.18 8.57 14.65
N GLU A 39 -3.32 8.03 14.21
CA GLU A 39 -3.40 6.65 13.71
C GLU A 39 -2.65 6.46 12.40
N LEU A 40 -2.46 7.48 11.56
CA LEU A 40 -1.69 7.40 10.31
C LEU A 40 -0.16 7.47 10.51
N ARG A 41 0.33 7.62 11.75
CA ARG A 41 1.76 7.78 12.02
C ARG A 41 2.54 6.47 12.02
N SER A 42 1.93 5.35 12.42
CA SER A 42 2.66 4.08 12.51
C SER A 42 2.95 3.48 11.12
N PRO A 43 4.11 2.83 10.90
CA PRO A 43 4.37 2.14 9.63
C PRO A 43 3.29 1.12 9.25
N ALA A 44 2.74 0.41 10.23
CA ALA A 44 1.67 -0.57 10.00
C ALA A 44 0.37 0.06 9.50
N SER A 45 -0.01 1.24 10.00
CA SER A 45 -1.21 1.94 9.52
C SER A 45 -1.01 2.54 8.13
N LYS A 46 0.18 3.07 7.82
CA LYS A 46 0.52 3.50 6.45
C LYS A 46 0.38 2.34 5.45
N VAL A 47 0.92 1.16 5.77
CA VAL A 47 0.80 -0.03 4.92
C VAL A 47 -0.66 -0.49 4.78
N ARG A 48 -1.46 -0.45 5.85
CA ARG A 48 -2.91 -0.76 5.76
C ARG A 48 -3.66 0.23 4.86
N ALA A 49 -3.35 1.52 4.99
CA ALA A 49 -3.93 2.56 4.14
C ALA A 49 -3.53 2.36 2.67
N LEU A 50 -2.26 2.02 2.41
CA LEU A 50 -1.78 1.71 1.06
C LEU A 50 -2.48 0.47 0.47
N LYS A 51 -2.60 -0.63 1.24
CA LYS A 51 -3.36 -1.82 0.81
C LYS A 51 -4.82 -1.48 0.50
N SER A 52 -5.45 -0.65 1.33
CA SER A 52 -6.82 -0.18 1.08
C SER A 52 -6.92 0.67 -0.18
N ALA A 53 -5.96 1.55 -0.44
CA ALA A 53 -5.90 2.35 -1.66
C ALA A 53 -5.74 1.47 -2.90
N VAL A 54 -4.88 0.43 -2.84
CA VAL A 54 -4.76 -0.57 -3.90
C VAL A 54 -6.07 -1.31 -4.15
N THR A 55 -6.77 -1.75 -3.10
CA THR A 55 -8.09 -2.39 -3.26
C THR A 55 -9.10 -1.46 -3.94
N LYS A 56 -9.10 -0.17 -3.60
CA LYS A 56 -9.99 0.82 -4.23
C LYS A 56 -9.61 1.12 -5.68
N ALA A 57 -8.33 1.07 -6.02
CA ALA A 57 -7.86 1.25 -7.39
C ALA A 57 -8.09 0.00 -8.26
N ASN A 58 -8.12 -1.20 -7.68
CA ASN A 58 -8.41 -2.46 -8.37
C ASN A 58 -9.92 -2.67 -8.57
N VAL A 59 -10.56 -1.76 -9.31
CA VAL A 59 -11.95 -1.91 -9.78
C VAL A 59 -11.97 -2.48 -11.19
N ALA A 60 -13.10 -3.08 -11.59
CA ALA A 60 -13.25 -3.68 -12.92
C ALA A 60 -12.87 -2.72 -14.05
N LYS A 61 -13.25 -1.44 -13.93
CA LYS A 61 -12.94 -0.40 -14.91
C LYS A 61 -11.43 -0.18 -15.10
N ASN A 62 -10.67 -0.13 -14.01
CA ASN A 62 -9.22 0.06 -14.08
C ASN A 62 -8.52 -1.23 -14.50
N ASN A 63 -8.99 -2.40 -14.04
CA ASN A 63 -8.35 -3.67 -14.35
C ASN A 63 -8.70 -4.21 -15.74
N ASP A 64 -9.64 -3.57 -16.44
CA ASP A 64 -9.90 -3.85 -17.84
C ASP A 64 -8.62 -3.52 -18.63
N TYR A 65 -8.25 -4.38 -19.59
CA TYR A 65 -7.00 -4.23 -20.36
C TYR A 65 -5.68 -4.39 -19.58
N GLY A 66 -5.64 -5.29 -18.61
CA GLY A 66 -4.37 -5.80 -18.06
C GLY A 66 -3.69 -4.90 -17.03
N MET A 67 -4.36 -3.82 -16.60
CA MET A 67 -3.90 -3.00 -15.49
C MET A 67 -3.96 -3.77 -14.17
N SER A 68 -2.95 -3.64 -13.34
CA SER A 68 -3.01 -4.16 -11.97
C SER A 68 -2.18 -3.35 -11.00
N PHE A 69 -2.68 -3.27 -9.76
CA PHE A 69 -1.97 -2.68 -8.64
C PHE A 69 -1.79 -3.73 -7.54
N ALA A 70 -0.58 -3.84 -6.99
CA ALA A 70 -0.32 -4.77 -5.90
C ALA A 70 0.58 -4.17 -4.83
N VAL A 71 0.36 -4.60 -3.59
CA VAL A 71 1.28 -4.37 -2.47
C VAL A 71 1.62 -5.72 -1.88
N LYS A 72 2.91 -6.05 -1.85
CA LYS A 72 3.39 -7.35 -1.35
C LYS A 72 4.49 -7.13 -0.30
N GLU A 73 4.58 -8.08 0.61
CA GLU A 73 5.65 -8.15 1.59
C GLU A 73 6.45 -9.42 1.33
N TYR A 74 7.78 -9.29 1.29
CA TYR A 74 8.68 -10.40 1.04
C TYR A 74 9.59 -10.63 2.24
N PRO A 75 9.88 -11.89 2.58
CA PRO A 75 10.79 -12.19 3.67
C PRO A 75 12.22 -11.70 3.37
N ARG A 76 13.02 -11.59 4.43
CA ARG A 76 14.45 -11.31 4.28
C ARG A 76 15.12 -12.39 3.43
N GLY A 77 16.00 -11.96 2.53
CA GLY A 77 16.75 -12.84 1.64
C GLY A 77 16.09 -13.09 0.28
N THR A 78 14.87 -12.58 0.05
CA THR A 78 14.29 -12.55 -1.30
C THR A 78 15.14 -11.69 -2.23
N SER A 79 15.41 -12.18 -3.45
CA SER A 79 16.18 -11.44 -4.44
C SER A 79 15.28 -10.45 -5.20
N VAL A 80 15.87 -9.35 -5.70
CA VAL A 80 15.14 -8.39 -6.55
C VAL A 80 14.58 -9.07 -7.80
N LYS A 81 15.31 -10.02 -8.41
CA LYS A 81 14.79 -10.80 -9.55
C LYS A 81 13.52 -11.57 -9.21
N LYS A 82 13.45 -12.18 -8.01
CA LYS A 82 12.24 -12.90 -7.57
C LYS A 82 11.06 -11.94 -7.38
N ILE A 83 11.32 -10.76 -6.81
CA ILE A 83 10.29 -9.73 -6.67
C ILE A 83 9.74 -9.33 -8.04
N LEU A 84 10.62 -9.06 -9.02
CA LEU A 84 10.22 -8.67 -10.37
C LEU A 84 9.51 -9.82 -11.11
N GLU A 85 9.92 -11.07 -10.93
CA GLU A 85 9.18 -12.25 -11.43
C GLU A 85 7.75 -12.27 -10.88
N ASP A 86 7.58 -12.07 -9.58
CA ASP A 86 6.26 -12.09 -8.95
C ASP A 86 5.37 -10.89 -9.30
N VAL A 87 5.96 -9.81 -9.82
CA VAL A 87 5.25 -8.62 -10.31
C VAL A 87 4.87 -8.79 -11.78
N THR A 88 5.82 -9.22 -12.61
CA THR A 88 5.68 -9.27 -14.07
C THR A 88 5.11 -10.58 -14.59
N GLY A 89 5.09 -11.64 -13.78
CA GLY A 89 4.73 -13.00 -14.21
C GLY A 89 5.78 -13.68 -15.10
N THR A 90 6.93 -13.04 -15.35
CA THR A 90 8.03 -13.58 -16.15
C THR A 90 8.98 -14.40 -15.29
N ASN A 91 9.46 -15.55 -15.79
CA ASN A 91 10.38 -16.40 -15.02
C ASN A 91 11.64 -15.63 -14.58
N ALA A 92 12.09 -15.83 -13.34
CA ALA A 92 13.28 -15.14 -12.82
C ALA A 92 14.58 -15.44 -13.60
N SER A 93 14.67 -16.57 -14.30
CA SER A 93 15.79 -16.90 -15.19
C SER A 93 15.88 -15.98 -16.39
N ASP A 94 14.74 -15.48 -16.84
CA ASP A 94 14.59 -14.73 -18.09
C ASP A 94 14.64 -13.22 -17.82
N ILE A 95 14.51 -12.81 -16.55
CA ILE A 95 14.64 -11.42 -16.13
C ILE A 95 16.11 -11.00 -16.09
N GLU A 96 16.47 -10.06 -16.96
CA GLU A 96 17.69 -9.28 -16.84
C GLU A 96 17.39 -7.95 -16.13
N LEU A 97 18.11 -7.67 -15.04
CA LEU A 97 17.90 -6.42 -14.28
C LEU A 97 18.20 -5.15 -15.09
N GLY A 98 18.94 -5.28 -16.20
CA GLY A 98 19.23 -4.19 -17.12
C GLY A 98 18.05 -3.79 -18.00
N TRP A 99 16.99 -4.59 -18.07
CA TRP A 99 15.75 -4.22 -18.78
C TRP A 99 14.89 -3.23 -18.00
N PHE A 100 15.20 -3.05 -16.71
CA PHE A 100 14.49 -2.16 -15.81
C PHE A 100 15.37 -0.97 -15.45
N ASP A 101 14.87 0.22 -15.75
CA ASP A 101 15.44 1.45 -15.24
C ASP A 101 15.39 1.45 -13.71
N LEU A 102 16.46 1.95 -13.11
CA LEU A 102 16.66 1.98 -11.66
C LEU A 102 16.77 3.40 -11.17
N THR A 103 15.86 3.80 -10.28
CA THR A 103 15.96 5.06 -9.54
C THR A 103 15.97 4.78 -8.03
N TRP A 104 16.74 5.56 -7.27
CA TRP A 104 16.87 5.38 -5.82
C TRP A 104 16.17 6.49 -5.04
N GLY A 105 15.81 6.18 -3.79
CA GLY A 105 15.37 7.19 -2.83
C GLY A 105 14.00 7.80 -3.15
N ALA A 106 13.80 9.02 -2.68
CA ALA A 106 12.55 9.76 -2.85
C ALA A 106 12.20 9.98 -4.33
N SER A 107 13.19 10.25 -5.20
CA SER A 107 12.97 10.43 -6.64
C SER A 107 12.33 9.21 -7.29
N GLY A 108 12.71 8.00 -6.88
CA GLY A 108 12.09 6.77 -7.39
C GLY A 108 10.63 6.61 -6.95
N VAL A 109 10.33 7.00 -5.71
CA VAL A 109 8.95 6.99 -5.17
C VAL A 109 8.08 8.02 -5.89
N ASP A 110 8.59 9.24 -6.06
CA ASP A 110 7.87 10.31 -6.74
C ASP A 110 7.64 9.97 -8.21
N GLY A 111 8.62 9.38 -8.90
CA GLY A 111 8.45 8.92 -10.28
C GLY A 111 7.29 7.95 -10.44
N VAL A 112 7.21 6.91 -9.60
CA VAL A 112 6.09 5.95 -9.65
C VAL A 112 4.76 6.62 -9.29
N ALA A 113 4.74 7.51 -8.29
CA ALA A 113 3.53 8.23 -7.92
C ALA A 113 3.06 9.19 -9.03
N SER A 114 3.98 9.81 -9.76
CA SER A 114 3.66 10.67 -10.91
C SER A 114 3.06 9.89 -12.07
N VAL A 115 3.60 8.70 -12.40
CA VAL A 115 3.00 7.81 -13.40
C VAL A 115 1.55 7.45 -13.05
N LEU A 116 1.27 7.17 -11.78
CA LEU A 116 -0.10 6.91 -11.33
C LEU A 116 -1.00 8.16 -11.44
N GLU A 117 -0.47 9.35 -11.19
CA GLU A 117 -1.21 10.60 -11.37
C GLU A 117 -1.49 10.92 -12.83
N GLU A 118 -0.55 10.64 -13.72
CA GLU A 118 -0.71 10.74 -15.18
C GLU A 118 -1.79 9.77 -15.66
N ARG A 119 -1.72 8.49 -15.28
CA ARG A 119 -2.77 7.52 -15.60
C ARG A 119 -4.12 7.95 -15.05
N ALA A 120 -4.18 8.44 -13.80
CA ALA A 120 -5.43 8.96 -13.24
C ALA A 120 -5.98 10.17 -14.02
N ALA A 121 -5.11 11.00 -14.61
CA ALA A 121 -5.54 12.14 -15.42
C ALA A 121 -6.05 11.69 -16.79
N GLU A 122 -5.41 10.69 -17.41
CA GLU A 122 -5.85 10.05 -18.65
C GLU A 122 -7.25 9.42 -18.47
N GLU A 123 -7.42 8.55 -17.47
CA GLU A 123 -8.71 7.91 -17.16
C GLU A 123 -9.81 8.94 -16.87
N LEU A 124 -9.47 10.06 -16.23
CA LEU A 124 -10.43 11.13 -15.95
C LEU A 124 -10.81 11.92 -17.20
N ALA A 125 -9.88 12.10 -18.15
CA ALA A 125 -10.14 12.79 -19.40
C ALA A 125 -11.09 11.99 -20.30
N ASP A 126 -10.98 10.67 -20.26
CA ASP A 126 -11.80 9.73 -21.04
C ASP A 126 -13.09 9.30 -20.31
N ALA A 127 -13.29 9.74 -19.07
CA ALA A 127 -14.43 9.35 -18.25
C ALA A 127 -15.76 9.97 -18.74
N GLU A 128 -16.64 9.13 -19.29
CA GLU A 128 -17.98 9.52 -19.74
C GLU A 128 -19.06 9.42 -18.63
N ASP A 129 -18.77 8.69 -17.55
CA ASP A 129 -19.69 8.41 -16.44
C ASP A 129 -19.02 8.60 -15.07
N ASP A 130 -19.83 8.55 -14.00
CA ASP A 130 -19.33 8.77 -12.64
C ASP A 130 -18.50 7.59 -12.12
N GLU A 131 -18.73 6.37 -12.61
CA GLU A 131 -17.93 5.19 -12.26
C GLU A 131 -16.48 5.35 -12.75
N SER A 132 -16.30 5.83 -13.99
CA SER A 132 -14.99 6.10 -14.59
C SER A 132 -14.27 7.24 -13.86
N LYS A 133 -14.99 8.29 -13.45
CA LYS A 133 -14.41 9.37 -12.62
C LYS A 133 -13.98 8.87 -11.25
N ASP A 134 -14.76 8.00 -10.62
CA ASP A 134 -14.42 7.41 -9.33
C ASP A 134 -13.23 6.46 -9.43
N ALA A 135 -13.13 5.71 -10.53
CA ALA A 135 -11.99 4.84 -10.84
C ALA A 135 -10.68 5.65 -10.99
N ALA A 136 -10.72 6.74 -11.76
CA ALA A 136 -9.61 7.69 -11.90
C ALA A 136 -9.21 8.32 -10.56
N LYS A 137 -10.20 8.73 -9.75
CA LYS A 137 -9.97 9.28 -8.41
C LYS A 137 -9.32 8.25 -7.48
N ALA A 138 -9.66 6.98 -7.62
CA ALA A 138 -9.04 5.91 -6.84
C ALA A 138 -7.55 5.73 -7.18
N ILE A 139 -7.17 5.80 -8.47
CA ILE A 139 -5.76 5.76 -8.90
C ILE A 139 -5.00 6.98 -8.33
N LYS A 140 -5.58 8.18 -8.43
CA LYS A 140 -4.98 9.39 -7.82
C LYS A 140 -4.83 9.26 -6.31
N GLY A 141 -5.80 8.64 -5.64
CA GLY A 141 -5.73 8.30 -4.21
C GLY A 141 -4.59 7.33 -3.89
N LEU A 142 -4.35 6.34 -4.76
CA LEU A 142 -3.23 5.41 -4.64
C LEU A 142 -1.88 6.13 -4.75
N ALA A 143 -1.71 7.06 -5.70
CA ALA A 143 -0.48 7.87 -5.80
C ALA A 143 -0.17 8.63 -4.51
N SER A 144 -1.19 9.24 -3.89
CA SER A 144 -1.05 9.89 -2.58
C SER A 144 -0.63 8.91 -1.48
N ALA A 145 -1.24 7.72 -1.45
CA ALA A 145 -0.92 6.68 -0.47
C ALA A 145 0.51 6.13 -0.64
N VAL A 146 0.98 5.99 -1.88
CA VAL A 146 2.36 5.62 -2.21
C VAL A 146 3.32 6.63 -1.60
N ARG A 147 3.13 7.93 -1.87
CA ARG A 147 3.99 8.98 -1.31
C ARG A 147 4.00 8.97 0.22
N LYS A 148 2.82 8.90 0.85
CA LYS A 148 2.71 8.86 2.33
C LYS A 148 3.41 7.66 2.95
N THR A 149 3.44 6.53 2.25
CA THR A 149 4.05 5.29 2.76
C THR A 149 5.56 5.26 2.55
N PHE A 150 6.03 5.73 1.38
CA PHE A 150 7.41 5.50 0.95
C PHE A 150 8.32 6.74 0.96
N LEU A 151 7.80 7.97 0.94
CA LEU A 151 8.63 9.19 0.99
C LEU A 151 9.31 9.46 2.32
N PRO A 152 8.81 9.00 3.49
CA PRO A 152 9.60 8.93 4.70
C PRO A 152 10.70 7.87 4.52
N VAL A 153 11.65 8.12 3.61
CA VAL A 153 12.66 7.15 3.16
C VAL A 153 13.52 6.64 4.32
N SER A 154 13.63 7.41 5.40
CA SER A 154 14.28 7.04 6.66
C SER A 154 13.58 5.90 7.41
N ASP A 155 12.31 5.61 7.12
CA ASP A 155 11.58 4.44 7.65
C ASP A 155 12.13 3.12 7.05
N PHE A 156 12.96 3.22 6.00
CA PHE A 156 13.54 2.10 5.26
C PHE A 156 15.07 2.15 5.28
N SER A 157 15.71 0.99 5.19
CA SER A 157 17.17 0.90 5.06
C SER A 157 17.64 1.22 3.64
N ALA A 158 16.80 0.93 2.64
CA ALA A 158 17.00 1.28 1.25
C ALA A 158 15.66 1.33 0.52
N ILE A 159 15.55 2.18 -0.49
CA ILE A 159 14.39 2.22 -1.38
C ILE A 159 14.81 2.49 -2.81
N SER A 160 14.25 1.73 -3.74
CA SER A 160 14.45 1.88 -5.17
C SER A 160 13.14 1.70 -5.92
N SER A 161 13.03 2.31 -7.09
CA SER A 161 12.04 1.93 -8.10
C SER A 161 12.72 1.21 -9.27
N ARG A 162 11.99 0.24 -9.83
CA ARG A 162 12.32 -0.48 -11.06
C ARG A 162 11.19 -0.23 -12.04
N SER A 163 11.49 0.41 -13.16
CA SER A 163 10.50 0.69 -14.20
C SER A 163 10.90 0.03 -15.51
N HIS A 164 9.92 -0.49 -16.22
CA HIS A 164 10.03 -0.98 -17.57
C HIS A 164 8.84 -0.41 -18.34
N SER A 165 9.11 0.46 -19.30
CA SER A 165 8.07 1.06 -20.14
C SER A 165 7.81 0.18 -21.35
N ILE A 166 6.61 0.30 -21.90
CA ILE A 166 6.21 -0.30 -23.17
C ILE A 166 7.20 0.14 -24.26
N ALA A 167 7.94 -0.80 -24.85
CA ALA A 167 8.51 -0.59 -26.17
C ALA A 167 7.36 -0.72 -27.19
N GLU A 168 7.39 0.07 -28.27
CA GLU A 168 6.33 0.36 -29.26
C GLU A 168 5.44 -0.80 -29.77
N ASP A 169 5.74 -2.06 -29.45
CA ASP A 169 5.09 -3.27 -29.98
C ASP A 169 4.08 -3.92 -29.04
N GLY A 170 3.81 -3.28 -27.91
CA GLY A 170 2.85 -3.80 -26.97
C GLY A 170 3.45 -4.85 -26.03
N ASP A 171 4.38 -4.38 -25.21
CA ASP A 171 4.93 -5.14 -24.10
C ASP A 171 4.37 -4.66 -22.75
N LEU A 172 4.75 -5.35 -21.69
CA LEU A 172 4.42 -5.00 -20.31
C LEU A 172 4.94 -3.60 -19.93
N GLU A 173 4.07 -2.75 -19.41
CA GLU A 173 4.47 -1.62 -18.57
C GLU A 173 4.55 -2.07 -17.12
N SER A 174 5.66 -1.81 -16.43
CA SER A 174 5.80 -2.10 -15.00
C SER A 174 6.51 -0.99 -14.27
N HIS A 175 5.96 -0.59 -13.14
CA HIS A 175 6.56 0.37 -12.21
C HIS A 175 6.51 -0.21 -10.80
N THR A 176 7.66 -0.58 -10.25
CA THR A 176 7.75 -1.29 -8.98
C THR A 176 8.63 -0.54 -7.99
N ILE A 177 8.06 -0.13 -6.86
CA ILE A 177 8.82 0.31 -5.69
C ILE A 177 9.24 -0.91 -4.88
N ILE A 178 10.52 -0.98 -4.53
CA ILE A 178 11.11 -1.98 -3.65
C ILE A 178 11.76 -1.25 -2.47
N ALA A 179 11.11 -1.34 -1.30
CA ALA A 179 11.60 -0.75 -0.06
C ALA A 179 12.08 -1.86 0.89
N THR A 180 13.33 -1.77 1.34
CA THR A 180 13.93 -2.70 2.30
C THR A 180 13.68 -2.16 3.71
N LYS A 181 12.98 -2.92 4.54
CA LYS A 181 12.74 -2.58 5.95
C LYS A 181 14.04 -2.73 6.77
N PRO A 182 14.11 -2.16 7.99
CA PRO A 182 15.29 -2.30 8.85
C PRO A 182 15.66 -3.75 9.21
N ASP A 183 14.69 -4.67 9.23
CA ASP A 183 14.91 -6.11 9.48
C ASP A 183 15.45 -6.87 8.26
N GLY A 184 15.50 -6.22 7.09
CA GLY A 184 15.92 -6.79 5.82
C GLY A 184 14.82 -7.48 5.01
N SER A 185 13.56 -7.47 5.50
CA SER A 185 12.40 -7.83 4.69
C SER A 185 12.05 -6.72 3.70
N PHE A 186 11.23 -7.01 2.69
CA PHE A 186 10.82 -6.02 1.69
C PHE A 186 9.33 -5.69 1.80
N LEU A 187 9.01 -4.44 1.53
CA LEU A 187 7.67 -3.98 1.18
C LEU A 187 7.73 -3.46 -0.25
N THR A 188 6.83 -3.92 -1.09
CA THR A 188 6.75 -3.49 -2.48
C THR A 188 5.38 -2.93 -2.80
N MET A 189 5.36 -1.99 -3.74
CA MET A 189 4.15 -1.59 -4.46
C MET A 189 4.48 -1.67 -5.94
N SER A 190 3.59 -2.29 -6.71
CA SER A 190 3.73 -2.39 -8.15
C SER A 190 2.48 -1.90 -8.86
N TYR A 191 2.71 -1.21 -9.97
CA TYR A 191 1.76 -0.95 -11.03
C TYR A 191 2.21 -1.74 -12.26
N THR A 192 1.30 -2.47 -12.87
CA THR A 192 1.54 -3.11 -14.18
C THR A 192 0.42 -2.77 -15.13
N ASN A 193 0.71 -2.76 -16.42
CA ASN A 193 -0.28 -2.63 -17.48
C ASN A 193 0.14 -3.51 -18.65
N PHE A 194 -0.77 -4.38 -19.12
CA PHE A 194 -0.60 -5.22 -20.30
C PHE A 194 -1.66 -4.81 -21.34
N PRO A 195 -1.38 -3.82 -22.21
CA PRO A 195 -2.41 -3.25 -23.08
C PRO A 195 -3.00 -4.18 -24.19
N PHE A 196 -2.79 -5.49 -24.17
CA PHE A 196 -3.18 -6.47 -25.21
C PHE A 196 -3.20 -7.90 -24.68
#